data_AF-A0A6P9B800-F1
#
_entry.id   AF-A0A6P9B800-F1
#
_cell.length_a   1.000
_cell.length_b   1.000
_cell.length_c   1.000
_cell.angle_alpha   90.00
_cell.angle_beta   90.00
_cell.angle_gamma   90.00
#
_symmetry.space_group_name_H-M   'P 1'
#
loop_
_entity.id
_entity.type
_entity.pdbx_description
1 polymer ?
#
loop_
_entity_poly.entity_id
_entity_poly.type
_entity_poly.pdbx_seq_one_letter_code
_entity_poly.pdbx_strand_id
1 'polypeptide(L)'
;TTADFSLLGQLVALLGLHVGDTSEEVGQMSAEAAYHLHHLIMSKLAKEMEEKPKNKKGNIVNWLREDFFFSGPTIFYNNVSKMAKAFGEHLSPSQINDLILKALEALTDPDKNISHTAGLLLNSFLEECGMEMEELPMILKEIYMRLPKISDPATKQQTLKAVCHLASKRVNKVVDILLESSVACDGTARELWRALAEDPYANLKIMKPLLKRLQNEDPTTEAFGRRNSQSIMPIA
;
A
#
# COMPACT_ATOMS: atom_id res chain seq x y z
N THR A 1 26.40 10.41 -11.32
CA THR A 1 25.74 9.72 -10.20
C THR A 1 24.84 10.73 -9.52
N THR A 2 23.58 10.82 -9.94
CA THR A 2 22.57 11.61 -9.23
C THR A 2 22.27 10.86 -7.93
N ALA A 3 22.67 11.43 -6.79
CA ALA A 3 22.31 10.86 -5.50
C ALA A 3 20.79 11.01 -5.34
N ASP A 4 20.10 9.88 -5.12
CA ASP A 4 18.68 9.92 -4.81
C ASP A 4 18.47 10.51 -3.41
N PHE A 5 17.45 11.35 -3.27
CA PHE A 5 17.11 11.97 -2.00
C PHE A 5 16.52 10.92 -1.06
N SER A 6 17.37 10.33 -0.21
CA SER A 6 16.99 9.19 0.63
C SER A 6 15.78 9.44 1.53
N LEU A 7 15.55 10.69 1.95
CA LEU A 7 14.46 11.08 2.85
C LEU A 7 13.13 11.39 2.14
N LEU A 8 13.02 11.13 0.83
CA LEU A 8 11.83 11.51 0.06
C LEU A 8 10.55 10.91 0.64
N GLY A 9 10.56 9.62 0.98
CA GLY A 9 9.40 8.93 1.55
C GLY A 9 8.94 9.55 2.88
N GLN A 10 9.88 9.87 3.76
CA GLN A 10 9.58 10.52 5.05
C GLN A 10 9.01 11.92 4.85
N LEU A 11 9.55 12.69 3.88
CA LEU A 11 9.06 14.03 3.57
C LEU A 11 7.64 13.97 3.01
N VAL A 12 7.36 13.06 2.07
CA VAL A 12 6.01 12.88 1.51
C VAL A 12 5.01 12.48 2.62
N ALA A 13 5.41 11.58 3.52
CA ALA A 13 4.58 11.21 4.68
C ALA A 13 4.28 12.42 5.57
N LEU A 14 5.31 13.19 5.93
CA LEU A 14 5.17 14.34 6.82
C LEU A 14 4.26 15.41 6.21
N LEU A 15 4.47 15.76 4.94
CA LEU A 15 3.60 16.70 4.23
C LEU A 15 2.18 16.17 4.16
N GLY A 16 1.99 14.89 3.81
CA GLY A 16 0.67 14.29 3.74
C GLY A 16 -0.06 14.28 5.08
N LEU A 17 0.64 14.00 6.19
CA LEU A 17 0.05 13.99 7.53
C LEU A 17 -0.46 15.38 7.92
N HIS A 18 0.34 16.41 7.64
CA HIS A 18 -0.03 17.79 7.95
C HIS A 18 -1.03 18.39 6.98
N VAL A 19 -1.38 17.74 5.86
CA VAL A 19 -2.55 18.15 5.06
C VAL A 19 -3.83 18.11 5.90
N GLY A 20 -3.94 17.14 6.81
CA GLY A 20 -5.06 17.03 7.75
C GLY A 20 -4.77 17.66 9.10
N ASP A 21 -3.90 18.66 9.18
CA ASP A 21 -3.68 19.39 10.43
C ASP A 21 -4.94 20.16 10.85
N THR A 22 -5.11 20.37 12.16
CA THR A 22 -6.22 21.17 12.70
C THR A 22 -6.13 22.63 12.26
N SER A 23 -4.92 23.14 11.98
CA SER A 23 -4.73 24.45 11.35
C SER A 23 -4.87 24.34 9.83
N GLU A 24 -5.91 24.98 9.28
CA GLU A 24 -6.13 25.06 7.83
C GLU A 24 -4.93 25.67 7.09
N GLU A 25 -4.25 26.65 7.68
CA GLU A 25 -3.05 27.26 7.08
C GLU A 25 -1.92 26.23 6.93
N VAL A 26 -1.70 25.41 7.96
CA VAL A 26 -0.70 24.33 7.94
C VAL A 26 -1.08 23.26 6.90
N GLY A 27 -2.36 22.90 6.83
CA GLY A 27 -2.89 21.98 5.83
C GLY A 27 -2.66 22.44 4.40
N GLN A 28 -3.00 23.71 4.11
CA GLN A 28 -2.82 24.30 2.79
C GLN A 28 -1.34 24.41 2.41
N MET A 29 -0.49 24.90 3.33
CA MET A 29 0.96 24.98 3.10
C MET A 29 1.59 23.61 2.87
N SER A 30 1.13 22.58 3.59
CA SER A 30 1.63 21.21 3.42
C SER A 30 1.24 20.63 2.06
N ALA A 31 0.01 20.89 1.61
CA ALA A 31 -0.46 20.52 0.27
C ALA A 31 0.30 21.27 -0.83
N GLU A 32 0.60 22.55 -0.64
CA GLU A 32 1.40 23.36 -1.57
C GLU A 32 2.85 22.88 -1.65
N ALA A 33 3.48 22.61 -0.51
CA ALA A 33 4.81 22.02 -0.47
C ALA A 33 4.86 20.64 -1.14
N ALA A 34 3.85 19.79 -0.94
CA ALA A 34 3.74 18.51 -1.63
C ALA A 34 3.58 18.68 -3.15
N TYR A 35 2.76 19.65 -3.58
CA TYR A 35 2.58 19.97 -5.00
C TYR A 35 3.90 20.42 -5.66
N HIS A 36 4.64 21.32 -5.02
CA HIS A 36 5.94 21.74 -5.52
C HIS A 36 6.98 20.61 -5.51
N LEU A 37 6.99 19.77 -4.48
CA LEU A 37 7.86 18.61 -4.41
C LEU A 37 7.59 17.64 -5.58
N HIS A 38 6.32 17.34 -5.85
CA HIS A 38 5.92 16.52 -6.99
C HIS A 38 6.40 17.14 -8.31
N HIS A 39 6.20 18.45 -8.49
CA HIS A 39 6.66 19.14 -9.71
C HIS A 39 8.19 19.08 -9.88
N LEU A 40 8.95 19.18 -8.79
CA LEU A 40 10.41 19.03 -8.82
C LEU A 40 10.84 17.62 -9.24
N ILE A 41 10.16 16.58 -8.74
CA ILE A 41 10.40 15.18 -9.15
C ILE A 41 10.15 15.04 -10.65
N MET A 42 9.00 15.51 -11.13
CA MET A 42 8.65 15.44 -12.55
C MET A 42 9.64 16.21 -13.43
N SER A 43 10.09 17.39 -12.98
CA SER A 43 11.11 18.18 -13.70
C SER A 43 12.47 17.47 -13.76
N LYS A 44 12.91 16.83 -12.66
CA LYS A 44 14.13 16.03 -12.63
C LYS A 44 14.03 14.85 -13.61
N LEU A 45 12.92 14.12 -13.59
CA LEU A 45 12.67 13.00 -14.49
C LEU A 45 12.68 13.43 -15.96
N ALA A 46 12.07 14.57 -16.29
CA ALA A 46 12.08 15.11 -17.64
C ALA A 46 13.51 15.40 -18.13
N LYS A 47 14.35 16.02 -17.29
CA LYS A 47 15.76 16.32 -17.62
C LYS A 47 16.60 15.05 -17.81
N GLU A 48 16.48 14.08 -16.92
CA GLU A 48 17.21 12.80 -17.03
C GLU A 48 16.84 12.03 -18.31
N MET A 49 15.64 12.26 -18.86
CA MET A 49 15.24 11.67 -20.15
C MET A 49 15.79 12.41 -21.36
N GLU A 50 15.97 13.73 -21.30
CA GLU A 50 16.61 14.51 -22.38
C GLU A 50 18.09 14.15 -22.53
N GLU A 51 18.76 13.80 -21.43
CA GLU A 51 20.18 13.44 -21.40
C GLU A 51 20.46 11.99 -21.85
N LYS A 52 19.46 11.11 -21.88
CA LYS A 52 19.61 9.73 -22.41
C LYS A 52 19.51 9.74 -23.94
N PRO A 53 20.49 9.16 -24.67
CA PRO A 53 20.52 9.24 -26.12
C PRO A 53 19.30 8.55 -26.74
N LYS A 54 18.61 9.27 -27.64
CA LYS A 54 17.48 8.75 -28.42
C LYS A 54 17.86 7.42 -29.08
N ASN A 55 17.14 6.34 -28.77
CA ASN A 55 17.28 5.09 -29.50
C ASN A 55 17.01 5.35 -31.00
N LYS A 56 17.72 4.63 -31.89
CA LYS A 56 17.77 4.81 -33.36
C LYS A 56 16.42 4.86 -34.12
N LYS A 57 15.28 4.69 -33.42
CA LYS A 57 13.92 4.74 -33.98
C LYS A 57 13.18 6.06 -33.75
N GLY A 58 13.77 7.05 -33.07
CA GLY A 58 13.17 8.39 -32.96
C GLY A 58 11.83 8.47 -32.21
N ASN A 59 11.35 7.36 -31.64
CA ASN A 59 10.12 7.35 -30.87
C ASN A 59 10.36 8.07 -29.54
N ILE A 60 9.82 9.29 -29.42
CA ILE A 60 9.56 9.94 -28.14
C ILE A 60 8.54 9.04 -27.43
N VAL A 61 8.98 8.25 -26.46
CA VAL A 61 8.03 7.49 -25.67
C VAL A 61 7.39 8.47 -24.70
N ASN A 62 6.12 8.82 -24.97
CA ASN A 62 5.36 9.76 -24.17
C ASN A 62 4.97 9.09 -22.83
N TRP A 63 5.90 9.11 -21.87
CA TRP A 63 5.74 8.47 -20.55
C TRP A 63 5.23 9.40 -19.46
N LEU A 64 5.24 10.72 -19.67
CA LEU A 64 4.53 11.64 -18.79
C LEU A 64 3.03 11.41 -19.00
N ARG A 65 2.47 10.42 -18.29
CA ARG A 65 1.02 10.18 -18.33
C ARG A 65 0.33 11.47 -17.89
N GLU A 66 -0.75 11.82 -18.58
CA GLU A 66 -1.62 12.94 -18.19
C GLU A 66 -2.08 12.82 -16.72
N ASP A 67 -2.17 11.58 -16.21
CA ASP A 67 -2.55 11.24 -14.83
C ASP A 67 -1.61 11.82 -13.74
N PHE A 68 -0.38 12.21 -14.09
CA PHE A 68 0.57 12.85 -13.16
C PHE A 68 0.47 14.39 -13.17
N PHE A 69 -0.33 14.98 -14.06
CA PHE A 69 -0.53 16.42 -14.09
C PHE A 69 -1.66 16.82 -13.16
N PHE A 70 -1.30 17.35 -11.99
CA PHE A 70 -2.23 17.90 -11.02
C PHE A 70 -2.47 19.38 -11.31
N SER A 71 -3.73 19.81 -11.39
CA SER A 71 -4.13 21.19 -11.70
C SER A 71 -3.77 22.23 -10.62
N GLY A 72 -3.26 21.79 -9.46
CA GLY A 72 -2.83 22.67 -8.38
C GLY A 72 -2.78 21.96 -7.01
N PRO A 73 -2.32 22.68 -5.96
CA PRO A 73 -2.14 22.12 -4.63
C PRO A 73 -3.44 21.72 -3.93
N THR A 74 -4.57 22.33 -4.32
CA THR A 74 -5.90 22.02 -3.78
C THR A 74 -6.32 20.56 -3.99
N ILE A 75 -5.73 19.86 -4.96
CA ILE A 75 -6.01 18.43 -5.19
C ILE A 75 -5.54 17.58 -4.01
N PHE A 76 -4.36 17.88 -3.45
CA PHE A 76 -3.85 17.16 -2.29
C PHE A 76 -4.57 17.58 -1.01
N TYR A 77 -4.86 18.87 -0.86
CA TYR A 77 -5.61 19.38 0.31
C TYR A 77 -7.00 18.74 0.43
N ASN A 78 -7.74 18.63 -0.67
CA ASN A 78 -9.07 18.06 -0.68
C ASN A 78 -9.08 16.52 -0.66
N ASN A 79 -7.97 15.88 -1.05
CA ASN A 79 -7.89 14.44 -1.18
C ASN A 79 -6.45 13.94 -1.04
N VAL A 80 -6.06 13.63 0.19
CA VAL A 80 -4.72 13.13 0.52
C VAL A 80 -4.37 11.83 -0.21
N SER A 81 -5.36 11.00 -0.58
CA SER A 81 -5.13 9.77 -1.33
C SER A 81 -4.55 10.01 -2.73
N LYS A 82 -4.73 11.21 -3.30
CA LYS A 82 -4.08 11.60 -4.57
C LYS A 82 -2.56 11.69 -4.46
N MET A 83 -2.02 11.87 -3.26
CA MET A 83 -0.58 11.83 -3.03
C MET A 83 -0.01 10.44 -3.32
N ALA A 84 -0.74 9.36 -3.01
CA ALA A 84 -0.28 8.02 -3.34
C ALA A 84 -0.06 7.85 -4.85
N LYS A 85 -1.01 8.32 -5.67
CA LYS A 85 -0.86 8.33 -7.14
C LYS A 85 0.27 9.22 -7.62
N ALA A 86 0.44 10.38 -6.99
CA ALA A 86 1.46 11.35 -7.37
C ALA A 86 2.88 10.84 -7.08
N PHE A 87 3.09 10.19 -5.93
CA PHE A 87 4.42 9.83 -5.46
C PHE A 87 4.73 8.34 -5.57
N GLY A 88 3.74 7.46 -5.57
CA GLY A 88 3.92 6.01 -5.42
C GLY A 88 4.87 5.40 -6.45
N GLU A 89 4.72 5.74 -7.74
CA GLU A 89 5.61 5.25 -8.81
C GLU A 89 7.02 5.90 -8.80
N HIS A 90 7.26 6.90 -7.94
CA HIS A 90 8.51 7.67 -7.89
C HIS A 90 9.35 7.40 -6.64
N LEU A 91 8.86 6.58 -5.71
CA LEU A 91 9.57 6.21 -4.50
C LEU A 91 10.33 4.90 -4.69
N SER A 92 11.55 4.83 -4.16
CA SER A 92 12.26 3.57 -4.01
C SER A 92 11.58 2.67 -2.96
N PRO A 93 11.79 1.33 -2.99
CA PRO A 93 11.28 0.43 -1.97
C PRO A 93 11.57 0.86 -0.52
N SER A 94 12.80 1.33 -0.26
CA SER A 94 13.19 1.84 1.05
C SER A 94 12.42 3.11 1.44
N GLN A 95 12.20 4.03 0.51
CA GLN A 95 11.41 5.25 0.76
C GLN A 95 9.93 4.92 0.98
N ILE A 96 9.38 3.91 0.29
CA ILE A 96 8.02 3.42 0.53
C ILE A 96 7.91 2.89 1.96
N ASN A 97 8.88 2.11 2.42
CA ASN A 97 8.92 1.60 3.78
C ASN A 97 8.97 2.72 4.82
N ASP A 98 9.86 3.70 4.64
CA ASP A 98 9.97 4.85 5.53
C ASP A 98 8.66 5.65 5.60
N LEU A 99 7.99 5.85 4.45
CA LEU A 99 6.70 6.51 4.37
C LEU A 99 5.64 5.74 5.17
N ILE A 100 5.56 4.42 4.97
CA ILE A 100 4.58 3.56 5.63
C ILE A 100 4.82 3.54 7.14
N LEU A 101 6.07 3.39 7.58
CA LEU A 101 6.41 3.42 9.00
C LEU A 101 6.02 4.75 9.64
N LYS A 102 6.26 5.88 8.95
CA LYS A 102 5.85 7.20 9.42
C LYS A 102 4.32 7.32 9.54
N ALA A 103 3.58 6.82 8.56
CA ALA A 103 2.11 6.78 8.63
C ALA A 103 1.63 5.89 9.78
N LEU A 104 2.27 4.74 10.01
CA LEU A 104 1.95 3.83 11.12
C LEU A 104 2.18 4.49 12.48
N GLU A 105 3.28 5.23 12.67
CA GLU A 105 3.53 6.00 13.89
C GLU A 105 2.40 7.00 14.19
N ALA A 106 1.88 7.67 13.18
CA ALA A 106 0.83 8.68 13.31
C ALA A 106 -0.60 8.11 13.48
N LEU A 107 -0.81 6.79 13.30
CA LEU A 107 -2.15 6.19 13.49
C LEU A 107 -2.71 6.40 14.91
N THR A 108 -1.82 6.50 15.91
CA THR A 108 -2.19 6.68 17.32
C THR A 108 -1.91 8.10 17.80
N ASP A 109 -1.84 9.07 16.87
CA ASP A 109 -1.63 10.47 17.21
C ASP A 109 -2.80 11.01 18.07
N PRO A 110 -2.53 11.85 19.10
CA PRO A 110 -3.58 12.47 19.90
C PRO A 110 -4.49 13.40 19.09
N ASP A 111 -3.99 14.01 18.01
CA ASP A 111 -4.82 14.76 17.08
C ASP A 111 -5.58 13.78 16.16
N LYS A 112 -6.91 13.81 16.29
CA LYS A 112 -7.81 12.95 15.52
C LYS A 112 -7.67 13.17 14.01
N ASN A 113 -7.43 14.41 13.56
CA ASN A 113 -7.33 14.72 12.14
C ASN A 113 -6.01 14.17 11.56
N ILE A 114 -4.91 14.25 12.32
CA ILE A 114 -3.62 13.64 11.95
C ILE A 114 -3.76 12.11 11.92
N SER A 115 -4.34 11.50 12.96
CA SER A 115 -4.61 10.06 13.04
C SER A 115 -5.45 9.58 11.84
N HIS A 116 -6.52 10.31 11.51
CA HIS A 116 -7.37 10.00 10.36
C HIS A 116 -6.63 10.09 9.03
N THR A 117 -5.84 11.15 8.85
CA THR A 117 -5.03 11.37 7.65
C THR A 117 -3.95 10.30 7.51
N ALA A 118 -3.35 9.86 8.61
CA ALA A 118 -2.43 8.74 8.65
C ALA A 118 -3.08 7.45 8.15
N GLY A 119 -4.32 7.16 8.56
CA GLY A 119 -5.10 6.02 8.08
C GLY A 119 -5.35 6.11 6.56
N LEU A 120 -5.75 7.28 6.06
CA LEU A 120 -5.97 7.50 4.62
C LEU A 120 -4.68 7.34 3.82
N LEU A 121 -3.57 7.91 4.28
CA LEU A 121 -2.26 7.77 3.65
C LEU A 121 -1.82 6.31 3.60
N LEU A 122 -1.83 5.63 4.74
CA LEU A 122 -1.46 4.21 4.84
C LEU A 122 -2.27 3.36 3.85
N ASN A 123 -3.59 3.55 3.85
CA ASN A 123 -4.48 2.83 2.95
C ASN A 123 -4.12 3.09 1.48
N SER A 124 -3.98 4.36 1.11
CA SER A 124 -3.77 4.78 -0.28
C SER A 124 -2.40 4.32 -0.81
N PHE A 125 -1.33 4.44 -0.01
CA PHE A 125 -0.01 3.99 -0.42
C PHE A 125 0.11 2.47 -0.47
N LEU A 126 -0.54 1.72 0.42
CA LEU A 126 -0.57 0.25 0.30
C LEU A 126 -1.39 -0.21 -0.91
N GLU A 127 -2.48 0.50 -1.23
CA GLU A 127 -3.24 0.30 -2.47
C GLU A 127 -2.44 0.63 -3.73
N GLU A 128 -1.59 1.66 -3.70
CA GLU A 128 -0.77 2.04 -4.87
C GLU A 128 0.49 1.17 -4.95
N CYS A 129 1.41 1.27 -3.99
CA CYS A 129 2.77 0.71 -4.04
C CYS A 129 3.05 -0.42 -3.03
N GLY A 130 2.00 -1.09 -2.52
CA GLY A 130 2.16 -2.21 -1.57
C GLY A 130 2.86 -3.46 -2.11
N MET A 131 3.09 -3.58 -3.43
CA MET A 131 3.85 -4.69 -4.01
C MET A 131 5.36 -4.46 -3.92
N GLU A 132 5.77 -3.20 -4.06
CA GLU A 132 7.13 -2.70 -4.14
C GLU A 132 7.76 -2.54 -2.74
N MET A 133 6.92 -2.42 -1.72
CA MET A 133 7.29 -2.35 -0.31
C MET A 133 8.10 -3.57 0.18
N GLU A 134 9.15 -3.28 0.95
CA GLU A 134 10.01 -4.27 1.64
C GLU A 134 9.50 -4.59 3.06
N GLU A 135 10.09 -5.54 3.76
CA GLU A 135 9.79 -5.81 5.19
C GLU A 135 8.31 -6.04 5.55
N LEU A 136 7.55 -6.69 4.66
CA LEU A 136 6.13 -7.01 4.89
C LEU A 136 5.82 -7.63 6.27
N PRO A 137 6.60 -8.59 6.82
CA PRO A 137 6.35 -9.13 8.15
C PRO A 137 6.41 -8.05 9.25
N MET A 138 7.37 -7.14 9.19
CA MET A 138 7.51 -6.04 10.15
C MET A 138 6.30 -5.11 10.06
N ILE A 139 5.90 -4.72 8.85
CA ILE A 139 4.79 -3.78 8.63
C ILE A 139 3.46 -4.37 9.12
N LEU A 140 3.16 -5.63 8.81
CA LEU A 140 1.94 -6.29 9.30
C LEU A 140 1.93 -6.45 10.82
N LYS A 141 3.09 -6.78 11.43
CA LYS A 141 3.23 -6.84 12.88
C LYS A 141 2.99 -5.48 13.52
N GLU A 142 3.46 -4.41 12.89
CA GLU A 142 3.31 -3.05 13.38
C GLU A 142 1.84 -2.58 13.32
N ILE A 143 1.13 -2.94 12.25
CA ILE A 143 -0.33 -2.78 12.14
C ILE A 143 -1.03 -3.56 13.26
N TYR A 144 -0.71 -4.84 13.44
CA TYR A 144 -1.30 -5.70 14.47
C TYR A 144 -1.15 -5.08 15.88
N MET A 145 0.04 -4.58 16.21
CA MET A 145 0.32 -3.98 17.53
C MET A 145 -0.34 -2.62 17.75
N ARG A 146 -0.61 -1.85 16.68
CA ARG A 146 -1.24 -0.52 16.76
C ARG A 146 -2.74 -0.56 16.68
N LEU A 147 -3.31 -1.49 15.94
CA LEU A 147 -4.75 -1.57 15.71
C LEU A 147 -5.61 -1.41 16.99
N PRO A 148 -5.30 -2.07 18.12
CA PRO A 148 -6.11 -1.90 19.34
C PRO A 148 -5.91 -0.54 20.04
N LYS A 149 -4.87 0.22 19.68
CA LYS A 149 -4.52 1.53 20.24
C LYS A 149 -5.09 2.70 19.43
N ILE A 150 -5.64 2.44 18.23
CA ILE A 150 -6.25 3.47 17.39
C ILE A 150 -7.58 3.89 18.02
N SER A 151 -7.67 5.15 18.45
CA SER A 151 -8.86 5.69 19.10
C SER A 151 -10.01 5.97 18.12
N ASP A 152 -9.70 6.44 16.91
CA ASP A 152 -10.71 6.82 15.92
C ASP A 152 -11.19 5.62 15.08
N PRO A 153 -12.50 5.28 15.10
CA PRO A 153 -13.02 4.13 14.34
C PRO A 153 -12.82 4.25 12.83
N ALA A 154 -12.87 5.47 12.27
CA ALA A 154 -12.67 5.67 10.84
C ALA A 154 -11.22 5.39 10.44
N THR A 155 -10.26 5.84 11.24
CA THR A 155 -8.83 5.51 11.11
C THR A 155 -8.60 4.01 11.18
N LYS A 156 -9.24 3.34 12.15
CA LYS A 156 -9.18 1.88 12.29
C LYS A 156 -9.71 1.17 11.04
N GLN A 157 -10.82 1.65 10.49
CA GLN A 157 -11.39 1.12 9.24
C GLN A 157 -10.44 1.31 8.05
N GLN A 158 -9.79 2.47 7.91
CA GLN A 158 -8.80 2.69 6.84
C GLN A 158 -7.59 1.77 6.99
N THR A 159 -7.12 1.55 8.22
CA THR A 159 -6.03 0.62 8.52
C THR A 159 -6.39 -0.81 8.13
N LEU A 160 -7.61 -1.26 8.45
CA LEU A 160 -8.11 -2.58 8.05
C LEU A 160 -8.21 -2.73 6.53
N LYS A 161 -8.72 -1.71 5.82
CA LYS A 161 -8.74 -1.70 4.34
C LYS A 161 -7.34 -1.83 3.75
N ALA A 162 -6.36 -1.16 4.33
CA ALA A 162 -4.96 -1.24 3.90
C ALA A 162 -4.43 -2.69 3.96
N VAL A 163 -4.81 -3.46 4.99
CA VAL A 163 -4.50 -4.90 5.08
C VAL A 163 -5.23 -5.70 4.01
N CYS A 164 -6.48 -5.39 3.69
CA CYS A 164 -7.21 -6.02 2.58
C CYS A 164 -6.54 -5.79 1.22
N HIS A 165 -6.02 -4.59 0.96
CA HIS A 165 -5.24 -4.31 -0.25
C HIS A 165 -3.95 -5.13 -0.30
N LEU A 166 -3.20 -5.22 0.82
CA LEU A 166 -2.02 -6.06 0.92
C LEU A 166 -2.35 -7.55 0.68
N ALA A 167 -3.41 -8.05 1.32
CA ALA A 167 -3.87 -9.43 1.16
C ALA A 167 -4.30 -9.72 -0.28
N SER A 168 -4.83 -8.71 -0.99
CA SER A 168 -5.20 -8.84 -2.40
C SER A 168 -4.01 -8.86 -3.36
N LYS A 169 -2.86 -8.30 -2.95
CA LYS A 169 -1.64 -8.18 -3.76
C LYS A 169 -0.63 -9.30 -3.47
N ARG A 170 -0.39 -9.60 -2.18
CA ARG A 170 0.65 -10.52 -1.68
C ARG A 170 0.04 -11.68 -0.88
N VAL A 171 -1.04 -12.25 -1.41
CA VAL A 171 -1.96 -13.18 -0.73
C VAL A 171 -1.27 -14.19 0.19
N ASN A 172 -0.38 -15.04 -0.34
CA ASN A 172 0.23 -16.12 0.45
C ASN A 172 1.04 -15.60 1.63
N LYS A 173 1.92 -14.63 1.41
CA LYS A 173 2.77 -14.08 2.48
C LYS A 173 1.92 -13.42 3.57
N VAL A 174 0.90 -12.65 3.18
CA VAL A 174 0.00 -11.99 4.15
C VAL A 174 -0.76 -13.04 4.96
N VAL A 175 -1.28 -14.09 4.32
CA VAL A 175 -1.97 -15.19 5.02
C VAL A 175 -1.03 -15.89 6.00
N ASP A 176 0.21 -16.21 5.61
CA ASP A 176 1.19 -16.84 6.51
C ASP A 176 1.46 -15.98 7.75
N ILE A 177 1.81 -14.71 7.54
CA ILE A 177 2.15 -13.78 8.62
C ILE A 177 0.96 -13.57 9.57
N LEU A 178 -0.26 -13.46 9.02
CA LEU A 178 -1.45 -13.29 9.84
C LEU A 178 -1.79 -14.54 10.63
N LEU A 179 -1.61 -15.75 10.08
CA LEU A 179 -1.80 -17.00 10.82
C LEU A 179 -0.79 -17.12 11.96
N GLU A 180 0.49 -16.82 11.71
CA GLU A 180 1.54 -16.78 12.72
C GLU A 180 1.27 -15.75 13.81
N SER A 181 0.71 -14.59 13.45
CA SER A 181 0.37 -13.52 14.40
C SER A 181 -0.92 -13.80 15.18
N SER A 182 -1.79 -14.68 14.69
CA SER A 182 -3.13 -14.93 15.24
C SER A 182 -3.24 -16.15 16.14
N VAL A 183 -2.13 -16.72 16.61
CA VAL A 183 -2.12 -17.97 17.41
C VAL A 183 -2.98 -17.86 18.68
N ALA A 184 -3.04 -16.68 19.30
CA ALA A 184 -3.84 -16.43 20.49
C ALA A 184 -5.33 -16.14 20.21
N CYS A 185 -5.73 -15.97 18.94
CA CYS A 185 -7.09 -15.61 18.52
C CYS A 185 -7.68 -14.40 19.29
N ASP A 186 -6.85 -13.39 19.54
CA ASP A 186 -7.22 -12.20 20.31
C ASP A 186 -8.19 -11.27 19.55
N GLY A 187 -8.49 -10.11 20.15
CA GLY A 187 -9.38 -9.11 19.54
C GLY A 187 -8.85 -8.58 18.20
N THR A 188 -7.55 -8.31 18.12
CA THR A 188 -6.89 -7.81 16.90
C THR A 188 -6.99 -8.82 15.76
N ALA A 189 -6.67 -10.09 16.04
CA ALA A 189 -6.80 -11.18 15.08
C ALA A 189 -8.24 -11.25 14.55
N ARG A 190 -9.24 -11.21 15.43
CA ARG A 190 -10.65 -11.26 15.05
C ARG A 190 -11.03 -10.11 14.12
N GLU A 191 -10.57 -8.89 14.40
CA GLU A 191 -10.86 -7.72 13.57
C GLU A 191 -10.21 -7.81 12.18
N LEU A 192 -8.95 -8.23 12.10
CA LEU A 192 -8.24 -8.41 10.83
C LEU A 192 -8.90 -9.48 9.95
N TRP A 193 -9.15 -10.67 10.52
CA TRP A 193 -9.79 -11.76 9.77
C TRP A 193 -11.23 -11.42 9.37
N ARG A 194 -11.96 -10.68 10.21
CA ARG A 194 -13.30 -10.16 9.84
C ARG A 194 -13.21 -9.22 8.65
N ALA A 195 -12.32 -8.23 8.68
CA ALA A 195 -12.15 -7.28 7.58
C ALA A 195 -11.81 -7.99 6.26
N LEU A 196 -10.93 -8.99 6.32
CA LEU A 196 -10.57 -9.80 5.15
C LEU A 196 -11.73 -10.63 4.60
N ALA A 197 -12.61 -11.14 5.47
CA ALA A 197 -13.79 -11.89 5.06
C ALA A 197 -14.90 -11.00 4.50
N GLU A 198 -15.04 -9.77 5.02
CA GLU A 198 -16.02 -8.78 4.58
C GLU A 198 -15.61 -8.09 3.27
N ASP A 199 -14.31 -7.93 3.01
CA ASP A 199 -13.83 -7.33 1.76
C ASP A 199 -13.98 -8.30 0.57
N PRO A 200 -14.76 -7.94 -0.47
CA PRO A 200 -15.06 -8.85 -1.57
C PRO A 200 -13.81 -9.32 -2.34
N TYR A 201 -12.83 -8.44 -2.50
CA TYR A 201 -11.63 -8.72 -3.30
C TYR A 201 -10.62 -9.56 -2.53
N ALA A 202 -10.40 -9.22 -1.26
CA ALA A 202 -9.50 -9.97 -0.38
C ALA A 202 -10.07 -11.36 -0.12
N ASN A 203 -11.36 -11.48 0.26
CA ASN A 203 -12.02 -12.74 0.56
C ASN A 203 -11.85 -13.76 -0.58
N LEU A 204 -12.20 -13.37 -1.81
CA LEU A 204 -12.06 -14.24 -2.99
C LEU A 204 -10.63 -14.76 -3.19
N LYS A 205 -9.63 -13.95 -2.85
CA LYS A 205 -8.21 -14.30 -3.02
C LYS A 205 -7.67 -15.16 -1.88
N ILE A 206 -8.06 -14.92 -0.63
CA ILE A 206 -7.47 -15.60 0.53
C ILE A 206 -8.06 -16.99 0.82
N MET A 207 -9.29 -17.27 0.40
CA MET A 207 -10.00 -18.51 0.76
C MET A 207 -9.28 -19.78 0.30
N LYS A 208 -8.81 -19.82 -0.96
CA LYS A 208 -8.09 -20.99 -1.50
C LYS A 208 -6.74 -21.20 -0.79
N PRO A 209 -5.88 -20.17 -0.63
CA PRO A 209 -4.68 -20.26 0.20
C PRO A 209 -4.90 -20.72 1.64
N LEU A 210 -5.99 -20.28 2.28
CA LEU A 210 -6.35 -20.72 3.63
C LEU A 210 -6.73 -22.20 3.66
N LEU A 211 -7.59 -22.64 2.74
CA LEU A 211 -8.02 -24.03 2.66
C LEU A 211 -6.83 -24.99 2.51
N LYS A 212 -5.88 -24.63 1.64
CA LYS A 212 -4.66 -25.44 1.45
C LYS A 212 -3.85 -25.60 2.74
N ARG A 213 -3.68 -24.53 3.52
CA ARG A 213 -2.97 -24.58 4.80
C ARG A 213 -3.67 -25.47 5.81
N LEU A 214 -5.01 -25.43 5.86
CA LEU A 214 -5.80 -26.34 6.69
C LEU A 214 -5.66 -27.80 6.26
N GLN A 215 -5.43 -28.06 4.97
CA GLN A 215 -5.24 -29.39 4.40
C GLN A 215 -3.77 -29.88 4.44
N ASN A 216 -2.84 -29.07 4.96
CA ASN A 216 -1.39 -29.30 4.88
C ASN A 216 -0.88 -29.45 3.43
N GLU A 217 -1.53 -28.79 2.47
CA GLU A 217 -1.12 -28.73 1.06
C GLU A 217 -0.25 -27.49 0.80
N ASP A 218 0.67 -27.60 -0.16
CA ASP A 218 1.51 -26.46 -0.55
C ASP A 218 0.65 -25.33 -1.16
N PRO A 219 0.70 -24.11 -0.60
CA PRO A 219 -0.09 -22.96 -1.06
C PRO A 219 0.15 -22.59 -2.53
N THR A 220 1.31 -22.95 -3.10
CA THR A 220 1.70 -22.68 -4.50
C THR A 220 1.32 -23.78 -5.49
N THR A 221 0.96 -24.97 -5.03
CA THR A 221 0.64 -26.09 -5.93
C THR A 221 -0.73 -25.92 -6.58
N GLU A 222 -0.80 -25.64 -7.89
CA GLU A 222 -2.07 -25.74 -8.61
C GLU A 222 -2.45 -27.22 -8.75
N ALA A 223 -3.56 -27.62 -8.12
CA ALA A 223 -4.10 -28.96 -8.28
C ALA A 223 -4.51 -29.17 -9.75
N PHE A 224 -3.62 -29.76 -10.56
CA PHE A 224 -4.00 -30.40 -11.81
C PHE A 224 -4.77 -31.68 -11.48
N GLY A 225 -6.02 -31.53 -11.06
CA GLY A 225 -6.99 -32.61 -10.97
C GLY A 225 -7.41 -33.07 -12.36
N ARG A 226 -6.51 -33.67 -13.14
CA ARG A 226 -6.91 -34.53 -14.27
C ARG A 226 -7.57 -35.76 -13.66
N ARG A 227 -8.90 -35.83 -13.73
CA ARG A 227 -9.64 -37.09 -13.63
C ARG A 227 -9.23 -37.98 -14.82
N ASN A 228 -8.09 -38.66 -14.71
CA ASN A 228 -7.79 -39.82 -15.53
C ASN A 228 -8.61 -40.99 -14.98
N SER A 229 -9.88 -41.06 -15.37
CA SER A 229 -10.64 -42.31 -15.29
C SER A 229 -10.13 -43.20 -16.44
N GLN A 230 -9.05 -43.94 -16.21
CA GLN A 230 -8.78 -45.13 -17.02
C GLN A 230 -9.87 -46.14 -16.68
N SER A 231 -10.92 -46.16 -17.51
CA SER A 231 -11.87 -47.25 -17.53
C SER A 231 -11.17 -48.47 -18.13
N ILE A 232 -10.67 -49.34 -17.26
CA ILE A 232 -10.25 -50.68 -17.64
C ILE A 232 -11.53 -51.50 -17.73
N MET A 233 -11.99 -51.79 -18.95
CA MET A 233 -13.03 -52.80 -19.15
C MET A 233 -12.49 -54.19 -18.82
N PRO A 234 -13.26 -55.06 -18.13
CA PRO A 234 -12.93 -56.47 -18.06
C PRO A 234 -13.28 -57.15 -19.39
N ILE A 235 -12.37 -58.00 -19.85
CA ILE A 235 -12.58 -58.92 -20.97
C ILE A 235 -13.57 -60.01 -20.51
N ALA A 236 -14.66 -60.18 -21.26
CA ALA A 236 -15.46 -61.40 -21.34
C ALA A 236 -16.04 -61.50 -22.75
#